data_AF-A0A3D4LR36-F1
#
_entry.id   AF-A0A3D4LR36-F1
#
_cell.length_a   1.000
_cell.length_b   1.000
_cell.length_c   1.000
_cell.angle_alpha   90.00
_cell.angle_beta   90.00
_cell.angle_gamma   90.00
#
_symmetry.space_group_name_H-M   'P 1'
#
loop_
_entity.id
_entity.type
_entity.pdbx_description
1 polymer ?
#
loop_
_entity_poly.entity_id
_entity_poly.type
_entity_poly.pdbx_seq_one_letter_code
_entity_poly.pdbx_strand_id
1 'polypeptide(L)'
;RSLSDCDCIRFSDGFWYKFTKKNVTKENAIMKITEVCGFSTDSIIAFGDDYVDIGMLELCGTGVAMGNAIDEVKERADIVIGSN
;
A
#
# COMPACT_ATOMS: atom_id res chain seq x y z
N ARG A 1 -14.54 24.92 1.98
CA ARG A 1 -14.93 23.69 2.72
C ARG A 1 -13.67 22.85 2.85
N SER A 2 -13.26 22.48 4.07
CA SER A 2 -12.11 21.59 4.30
C SER A 2 -12.57 20.14 4.18
N LEU A 3 -11.80 19.28 3.50
CA LEU A 3 -12.01 17.83 3.44
C LEU A 3 -11.24 17.14 4.58
N SER A 4 -11.48 17.58 5.82
CA SER A 4 -10.68 17.14 6.97
C SER A 4 -10.89 15.67 7.35
N ASP A 5 -11.93 15.02 6.82
CA ASP A 5 -12.26 13.61 6.98
C ASP A 5 -11.76 12.73 5.83
N CYS A 6 -11.04 13.30 4.87
CA CYS A 6 -10.45 12.58 3.76
C CYS A 6 -8.91 12.59 3.81
N ASP A 7 -8.33 11.51 3.30
CA ASP A 7 -6.93 11.46 2.88
C ASP A 7 -6.84 11.91 1.42
N CYS A 8 -5.75 12.59 1.09
CA CYS A 8 -5.42 13.03 -0.27
C CYS A 8 -4.02 12.48 -0.60
N ILE A 9 -3.97 11.50 -1.47
CA ILE A 9 -2.71 10.84 -1.87
C ILE A 9 -2.49 11.09 -3.35
N ARG A 10 -1.29 11.55 -3.70
CA ARG A 10 -0.87 11.76 -5.10
C ARG A 10 -0.46 10.42 -5.72
N PHE A 11 -0.70 10.24 -7.01
CA PHE A 11 -0.11 9.15 -7.79
C PHE A 11 1.24 9.56 -8.41
N SER A 12 2.15 8.60 -8.51
CA SER A 12 3.50 8.82 -9.03
C SER A 12 3.55 9.25 -10.50
N ASP A 13 2.62 8.77 -11.33
CA ASP A 13 2.61 8.90 -12.79
C ASP A 13 1.88 10.15 -13.33
N GLY A 14 1.61 11.15 -12.49
CA GLY A 14 1.06 12.42 -12.98
C GLY A 14 0.58 13.39 -11.91
N PHE A 15 -0.35 14.26 -12.32
CA PHE A 15 -1.01 15.27 -11.48
C PHE A 15 -2.45 14.86 -11.15
N TRP A 16 -2.62 13.65 -10.65
CA TRP A 16 -3.90 13.15 -10.19
C TRP A 16 -3.77 12.61 -8.77
N TYR A 17 -4.88 12.70 -8.04
CA TYR A 17 -4.93 12.47 -6.60
C TYR A 17 -6.11 11.56 -6.28
N LYS A 18 -5.87 10.63 -5.35
CA LYS A 18 -6.91 9.84 -4.72
C LYS A 18 -7.41 10.57 -3.48
N PHE A 19 -8.72 10.80 -3.43
CA PHE A 19 -9.42 11.24 -2.24
C PHE A 19 -10.24 10.09 -1.68
N THR A 20 -9.95 9.69 -0.46
CA THR A 20 -10.66 8.61 0.25
C THR A 20 -11.03 9.07 1.64
N LYS A 21 -12.08 8.50 2.22
CA LYS A 21 -12.34 8.69 3.65
C LYS A 21 -11.09 8.24 4.44
N LYS A 22 -10.79 8.96 5.51
CA LYS A 22 -9.67 8.60 6.40
C LYS A 22 -9.68 7.13 6.76
N ASN A 23 -8.50 6.53 6.76
CA ASN A 23 -8.27 5.12 7.08
C ASN A 23 -8.83 4.12 6.04
N VAL A 24 -9.30 4.56 4.87
CA VAL A 24 -9.63 3.65 3.76
C VAL A 24 -8.36 3.40 2.93
N THR A 25 -7.53 2.50 3.46
CA THR A 25 -6.21 2.16 2.92
C THR A 25 -6.09 0.66 2.66
N LYS A 26 -5.06 0.24 1.89
CA LYS A 26 -4.89 -1.17 1.50
C LYS A 26 -4.55 -2.03 2.72
N GLU A 27 -3.70 -1.54 3.60
CA GLU A 27 -3.31 -2.20 4.86
C GLU A 27 -4.49 -2.39 5.81
N ASN A 28 -5.38 -1.40 5.94
CA ASN A 28 -6.59 -1.55 6.76
C ASN A 28 -7.57 -2.57 6.16
N ALA A 29 -7.65 -2.66 4.83
CA ALA A 29 -8.44 -3.70 4.18
C ALA A 29 -7.85 -5.10 4.43
N ILE A 30 -6.52 -5.24 4.39
CA ILE A 30 -5.82 -6.50 4.69
C ILE A 30 -6.03 -6.91 6.15
N MET A 31 -5.91 -5.98 7.10
CA MET A 31 -6.20 -6.26 8.51
C MET A 31 -7.64 -6.74 8.70
N LYS A 32 -8.59 -6.20 7.94
CA LYS A 32 -9.99 -6.66 8.02
C LYS A 32 -10.18 -8.07 7.45
N ILE A 33 -9.52 -8.40 6.34
CA ILE A 33 -9.61 -9.73 5.73
C ILE A 33 -8.97 -10.79 6.63
N THR A 34 -7.79 -10.51 7.18
CA THR A 34 -7.07 -11.40 8.11
C THR A 34 -7.89 -11.69 9.37
N GLU A 35 -8.54 -10.69 9.94
CA GLU A 35 -9.47 -10.84 11.07
C GLU A 35 -10.61 -11.82 10.74
N VAL A 36 -11.24 -11.66 9.56
CA VAL A 36 -12.38 -12.49 9.14
C VAL A 36 -11.94 -13.93 8.82
N CYS A 37 -10.78 -14.09 8.20
CA CYS A 37 -10.30 -15.39 7.73
C CYS A 37 -9.47 -16.16 8.76
N GLY A 38 -9.07 -15.52 9.87
CA GLY A 38 -8.36 -16.18 10.97
C GLY A 38 -6.90 -16.52 10.68
N PHE A 39 -6.19 -15.69 9.90
CA PHE A 39 -4.75 -15.84 9.65
C PHE A 39 -3.99 -14.52 9.87
N SER A 40 -2.68 -14.59 10.14
CA SER A 40 -1.84 -13.40 10.39
C SER A 40 -1.42 -12.73 9.09
N THR A 41 -1.16 -11.41 9.12
CA THR A 41 -0.51 -10.68 8.03
C THR A 41 0.87 -11.23 7.71
N ASP A 42 1.54 -11.89 8.67
CA ASP A 42 2.82 -12.60 8.47
C ASP A 42 2.74 -13.71 7.41
N SER A 43 1.52 -14.20 7.12
CA SER A 43 1.27 -15.24 6.11
C SER A 43 0.97 -14.67 4.71
N ILE A 44 1.15 -13.36 4.51
CA ILE A 44 0.81 -12.65 3.27
C ILE A 44 2.07 -12.13 2.59
N ILE A 45 2.10 -12.25 1.26
CA ILE A 45 3.03 -11.53 0.39
C ILE A 45 2.24 -10.43 -0.33
N ALA A 46 2.65 -9.17 -0.16
CA ALA A 46 2.05 -8.01 -0.82
C ALA A 46 2.95 -7.50 -1.94
N PHE A 47 2.37 -7.11 -3.07
CA PHE A 47 3.08 -6.56 -4.23
C PHE A 47 2.58 -5.15 -4.54
N GLY A 48 3.46 -4.18 -4.74
CA GLY A 48 3.08 -2.78 -4.97
C GLY A 48 4.13 -1.95 -5.69
N ASP A 49 3.73 -0.76 -6.13
CA ASP A 49 4.57 0.11 -6.95
C ASP A 49 4.40 1.63 -6.70
N ASP A 50 3.35 2.05 -5.98
CA ASP A 50 3.08 3.47 -5.73
C ASP A 50 2.83 3.78 -4.23
N TYR A 51 2.70 5.06 -3.87
CA TYR A 51 2.56 5.54 -2.49
C TYR A 51 1.45 4.85 -1.70
N VAL A 52 0.36 4.46 -2.37
CA VAL A 52 -0.80 3.81 -1.75
C VAL A 52 -0.53 2.36 -1.34
N ASP A 53 0.60 1.80 -1.73
CA ASP A 53 1.02 0.43 -1.44
C ASP A 53 1.93 0.33 -0.22
N ILE A 54 2.61 1.42 0.13
CA ILE A 54 3.61 1.45 1.22
C ILE A 54 3.07 0.78 2.49
N GLY A 55 1.89 1.18 2.94
CA GLY A 55 1.31 0.64 4.18
C GLY A 55 1.08 -0.87 4.13
N MET A 56 0.68 -1.43 2.98
CA MET A 56 0.50 -2.89 2.88
C MET A 56 1.81 -3.65 2.75
N LEU A 57 2.83 -3.03 2.14
CA LEU A 57 4.16 -3.62 2.01
C LEU A 57 4.85 -3.73 3.37
N GLU A 58 4.70 -2.71 4.23
CA GLU A 58 5.23 -2.72 5.60
C GLU A 58 4.42 -3.62 6.55
N LEU A 59 3.11 -3.82 6.29
CA LEU A 59 2.23 -4.61 7.14
C LEU A 59 2.37 -6.13 6.93
N CYS A 60 2.54 -6.58 5.69
CA CYS A 60 2.52 -8.00 5.35
C CYS A 60 3.86 -8.66 5.69
N GLY A 61 3.84 -9.98 5.94
CA GLY A 61 5.06 -10.73 6.26
C GLY A 61 6.14 -10.68 5.19
N THR A 62 5.77 -10.39 3.94
CA THR A 62 6.74 -10.01 2.91
C THR A 62 6.14 -8.94 2.00
N GLY A 63 6.74 -7.75 2.00
CA GLY A 63 6.47 -6.69 1.04
C GLY A 63 7.38 -6.79 -0.19
N VAL A 64 6.81 -6.74 -1.39
CA VAL A 64 7.54 -6.79 -2.66
C VAL A 64 7.25 -5.55 -3.50
N ALA A 65 8.30 -4.79 -3.82
CA ALA A 65 8.23 -3.67 -4.75
C ALA A 65 8.49 -4.14 -6.19
N MET A 66 7.68 -3.65 -7.14
CA MET A 66 7.91 -3.86 -8.57
C MET A 66 9.15 -3.08 -9.05
N GLY A 67 9.76 -3.51 -10.15
CA GLY A 67 10.95 -2.85 -10.71
C GLY A 67 10.68 -1.42 -11.18
N ASN A 68 9.47 -1.15 -11.66
CA ASN A 68 8.98 0.18 -12.05
C ASN A 68 8.47 1.02 -10.87
N ALA A 69 8.50 0.51 -9.63
CA ALA A 69 8.05 1.24 -8.46
C ALA A 69 8.90 2.50 -8.20
N ILE A 70 8.28 3.51 -7.58
CA ILE A 70 9.01 4.67 -7.08
C ILE A 70 10.03 4.27 -6.01
N ASP A 71 11.11 5.06 -5.87
CA ASP A 71 12.20 4.76 -4.93
C ASP A 71 11.68 4.62 -3.49
N GLU A 72 10.72 5.47 -3.10
CA GLU A 72 10.11 5.43 -1.77
C GLU A 72 9.43 4.10 -1.43
N VAL A 73 8.85 3.43 -2.45
CA VAL A 73 8.21 2.11 -2.32
C VAL A 73 9.27 1.01 -2.23
N LYS A 74 10.34 1.09 -3.05
CA LYS A 74 11.45 0.14 -3.03
C LYS A 74 12.19 0.14 -1.68
N GLU A 75 12.33 1.31 -1.05
CA GLU A 75 12.96 1.46 0.27
C GLU A 75 12.15 0.83 1.41
N ARG A 76 10.85 0.60 1.23
CA ARG A 76 9.93 0.08 2.25
C ARG A 76 9.44 -1.35 1.95
N ALA A 77 10.03 -2.00 0.96
CA ALA A 77 9.77 -3.40 0.63
C ALA A 77 10.95 -4.27 1.08
N ASP A 78 10.67 -5.53 1.41
CA ASP A 78 11.70 -6.52 1.73
C ASP A 78 12.46 -6.97 0.47
N ILE A 79 11.78 -6.97 -0.68
CA ILE A 79 12.31 -7.46 -1.96
C ILE A 79 11.93 -6.51 -3.08
N VAL A 80 12.85 -6.25 -4.00
CA VAL A 80 12.57 -5.59 -5.28
C VAL A 80 12.68 -6.63 -6.40
N ILE A 81 11.66 -6.71 -7.25
CA ILE A 81 11.61 -7.65 -8.39
C ILE A 81 11.68 -6.92 -9.74
N GLY A 82 11.44 -7.65 -10.84
CA GLY A 82 11.35 -7.07 -12.18
C GLY A 82 10.20 -6.09 -12.36
N SER A 83 10.21 -5.33 -13.45
CA SER A 83 9.10 -4.47 -13.85
C SER A 83 7.86 -5.29 -14.21
N ASN A 84 6.68 -4.68 -14.06
CA ASN A 84 5.46 -5.15 -14.71
C ASN A 84 5.48 -4.96 -16.23
#